data_AF-A0A838DHB8-F1
#
_entry.id   AF-A0A838DHB8-F1
#
_cell.length_a   1.000
_cell.length_b   1.000
_cell.length_c   1.000
_cell.angle_alpha   90.00
_cell.angle_beta   90.00
_cell.angle_gamma   90.00
#
_symmetry.space_group_name_H-M   'P 1'
#
loop_
_entity.id
_entity.type
_entity.pdbx_description
1 polymer ?
#
loop_
_entity_poly.entity_id
_entity_poly.type
_entity_poly.pdbx_seq_one_letter_code
_entity_poly.pdbx_strand_id
1 'polypeptide(L)'
;MQKRAARWFSILLVGVLVSARAEDGADASAQNESRKAFFENVKALCGKKFEGATEFPPDTEHPLAGRKLIISVEQCGEQEIRIPLQAGEDKSRTWILTLSPKGLLLKHDHRH
;
A
#
# COMPACT_ATOMS: atom_id res chain seq x y z
N MET A 1 5.58 30.35 77.62
CA MET A 1 5.89 31.33 76.56
C MET A 1 6.59 30.61 75.41
N GLN A 2 6.02 30.67 74.19
CA GLN A 2 6.60 30.34 72.86
C GLN A 2 7.24 28.93 72.70
N LYS A 3 6.90 28.06 71.75
CA LYS A 3 6.49 28.15 70.34
C LYS A 3 5.83 26.80 69.98
N ARG A 4 4.87 26.74 69.07
CA ARG A 4 5.06 26.16 67.73
C ARG A 4 3.76 26.35 66.94
N ALA A 5 3.73 27.32 66.03
CA ALA A 5 2.71 27.36 64.98
C ALA A 5 3.16 26.41 63.86
N ALA A 6 2.37 25.38 63.59
CA ALA A 6 2.61 24.45 62.49
C ALA A 6 2.44 25.20 61.17
N ARG A 7 3.50 25.26 60.37
CA ARG A 7 3.47 25.74 58.99
C ARG A 7 2.92 24.64 58.10
N TRP A 8 1.71 24.83 57.59
CA TRP A 8 1.10 23.97 56.58
C TRP A 8 1.70 24.37 55.23
N PHE A 9 2.61 23.55 54.69
CA PHE A 9 3.10 23.74 53.33
C PHE A 9 2.01 23.29 52.35
N SER A 10 1.36 24.26 51.71
CA SER A 10 0.53 24.00 50.53
C SER A 10 1.45 23.59 49.39
N ILE A 11 1.35 22.34 48.95
CA ILE A 11 2.02 21.86 47.74
C ILE A 11 1.11 22.21 46.56
N LEU A 12 1.58 23.10 45.69
CA LEU A 12 0.97 23.46 44.42
C LEU A 12 0.97 22.24 43.47
N LEU A 13 -0.20 21.80 43.04
CA LEU A 13 -0.37 20.86 41.92
C LEU A 13 0.02 21.58 40.63
N VAL A 14 1.21 21.29 40.11
CA VAL A 14 1.59 21.67 38.74
C VAL A 14 0.91 20.70 37.79
N GLY A 15 -0.16 21.15 37.14
CA GLY A 15 -0.83 20.40 36.07
C GLY A 15 0.06 20.37 34.83
N VAL A 16 0.57 19.20 34.47
CA VAL A 16 1.22 18.97 33.17
C VAL A 16 0.13 18.85 32.11
N LEU A 17 -0.01 19.87 31.27
CA LEU A 17 -0.80 19.81 30.04
C LEU A 17 0.00 19.03 28.99
N VAL A 18 -0.33 17.76 28.80
CA VAL A 18 0.08 17.00 27.61
C VAL A 18 -0.70 17.57 26.42
N SER A 19 -0.04 18.36 25.58
CA SER A 19 -0.57 18.71 24.24
C SER A 19 -0.51 17.48 23.35
N ALA A 20 -1.67 16.88 23.06
CA ALA A 20 -1.80 15.93 21.97
C ALA A 20 -1.64 16.70 20.65
N ARG A 21 -0.49 16.50 19.97
CA ARG A 21 -0.33 16.92 18.57
C ARG A 21 -1.07 15.91 17.69
N ALA A 22 -2.12 16.36 17.02
CA ALA A 22 -2.77 15.62 15.95
C ALA A 22 -2.08 15.96 14.62
N GLU A 23 -0.99 15.27 14.29
CA GLU A 23 -0.23 15.51 13.04
C GLU A 23 -0.27 14.29 12.07
N ASP A 24 -1.11 13.28 12.32
CA ASP A 24 -1.14 12.04 11.53
C ASP A 24 -2.07 12.07 10.28
N GLY A 25 -2.89 13.11 10.12
CA GLY A 25 -3.93 13.14 9.07
C GLY A 25 -3.45 13.56 7.68
N ALA A 26 -2.44 14.43 7.61
CA ALA A 26 -1.98 15.02 6.36
C ALA A 26 -1.26 13.98 5.47
N ASP A 27 -0.34 13.20 6.05
CA ASP A 27 0.40 12.18 5.33
C ASP A 27 -0.53 11.07 4.82
N ALA A 28 -1.45 10.56 5.66
CA ALA A 28 -2.41 9.54 5.25
C ALA A 28 -3.29 9.97 4.06
N SER A 29 -3.68 11.25 3.98
CA SER A 29 -4.44 11.78 2.85
C SER A 29 -3.60 11.87 1.57
N ALA A 30 -2.37 12.39 1.66
CA ALA A 30 -1.45 12.48 0.54
C ALA A 30 -1.07 11.09 -0.02
N GLN A 31 -0.87 10.10 0.85
CA GLN A 31 -0.66 8.71 0.46
C GLN A 31 -1.89 8.10 -0.22
N ASN A 32 -3.11 8.50 0.17
CA ASN A 32 -4.34 8.02 -0.50
C ASN A 32 -4.44 8.60 -1.92
N GLU A 33 -4.19 9.89 -2.09
CA GLU A 33 -4.20 10.52 -3.43
C GLU A 33 -3.12 9.93 -4.35
N SER A 34 -1.92 9.66 -3.82
CA SER A 34 -0.86 8.98 -4.59
C SER A 34 -1.26 7.58 -5.04
N ARG A 35 -1.96 6.81 -4.19
CA ARG A 35 -2.48 5.47 -4.52
C ARG A 35 -3.60 5.52 -5.57
N LYS A 36 -4.49 6.51 -5.49
CA LYS A 36 -5.52 6.75 -6.53
C LYS A 36 -4.88 7.11 -7.86
N ALA A 37 -3.91 8.03 -7.86
CA ALA A 37 -3.19 8.42 -9.06
C ALA A 37 -2.47 7.23 -9.72
N PHE A 38 -1.83 6.37 -8.92
CA PHE A 38 -1.24 5.13 -9.43
C PHE A 38 -2.30 4.22 -10.09
N PHE A 39 -3.45 4.01 -9.43
CA PHE A 39 -4.52 3.18 -9.99
C PHE A 39 -5.03 3.73 -11.32
N GLU A 40 -5.28 5.04 -11.42
CA GLU A 40 -5.73 5.69 -12.65
C GLU A 40 -4.67 5.63 -13.76
N ASN A 41 -3.38 5.76 -13.41
CA ASN A 41 -2.29 5.59 -14.38
C ASN A 41 -2.26 4.17 -14.96
N VAL A 42 -2.46 3.14 -14.13
CA VAL A 42 -2.56 1.75 -14.63
C VAL A 42 -3.83 1.56 -15.44
N LYS A 43 -4.96 2.13 -15.00
CA LYS A 43 -6.24 2.09 -15.73
C LYS A 43 -6.14 2.71 -17.11
N ALA A 44 -5.37 3.80 -17.28
CA ALA A 44 -5.12 4.42 -18.57
C ALA A 44 -4.40 3.50 -19.57
N LEU A 45 -3.75 2.43 -19.10
CA LEU A 45 -3.13 1.40 -19.93
C LEU A 45 -4.12 0.29 -20.34
N CYS A 46 -5.42 0.41 -20.05
CA CYS A 46 -6.38 -0.64 -20.36
C CYS A 46 -6.34 -1.06 -21.84
N GLY A 47 -6.36 -2.37 -22.08
CA GLY A 47 -6.26 -2.98 -23.41
C GLY A 47 -4.83 -3.02 -23.99
N LYS A 48 -3.84 -2.45 -23.29
CA LYS A 48 -2.42 -2.54 -23.70
C LYS A 48 -1.81 -3.86 -23.26
N LYS A 49 -0.83 -4.30 -24.03
CA LYS A 49 0.01 -5.46 -23.73
C LYS A 49 1.46 -5.04 -23.69
N PHE A 50 2.22 -5.62 -22.77
CA PHE A 50 3.64 -5.33 -22.60
C PHE A 50 4.40 -6.65 -22.55
N GLU A 51 5.47 -6.70 -23.33
CA GLU A 51 6.43 -7.79 -23.32
C GLU A 51 7.59 -7.45 -22.40
N GLY A 52 8.08 -8.43 -21.67
CA GLY A 52 9.22 -8.30 -20.79
C GLY A 52 9.98 -9.62 -20.63
N ALA A 53 11.04 -9.55 -19.84
CA ALA A 53 11.88 -10.68 -19.45
C ALA A 53 12.06 -10.69 -17.93
N THR A 54 12.52 -11.82 -17.40
CA THR A 54 12.82 -11.96 -15.97
C THR A 54 14.18 -11.36 -15.64
N GLU A 55 14.19 -10.38 -14.75
CA GLU A 55 15.42 -9.83 -14.16
C GLU A 55 15.79 -10.52 -12.83
N PHE A 56 14.79 -11.03 -12.10
CA PHE A 56 14.96 -11.71 -10.82
C PHE A 56 13.82 -12.75 -10.62
N PRO A 57 14.05 -13.87 -9.92
CA PRO A 57 15.32 -14.35 -9.36
C PRO A 57 16.29 -14.89 -10.43
N PRO A 58 17.62 -14.96 -10.12
CA PRO A 58 18.61 -15.55 -11.02
C PRO A 58 18.52 -17.08 -11.08
N ASP A 59 17.69 -17.69 -10.24
CA ASP A 59 17.45 -19.14 -10.21
C ASP A 59 16.78 -19.59 -11.52
N THR A 60 17.47 -20.45 -12.26
CA THR A 60 17.02 -20.96 -13.56
C THR A 60 15.82 -21.89 -13.44
N GLU A 61 15.60 -22.50 -12.27
CA GLU A 61 14.46 -23.38 -12.03
C GLU A 61 13.18 -22.61 -11.68
N HIS A 62 13.28 -21.29 -11.48
CA HIS A 62 12.12 -20.48 -11.16
C HIS A 62 11.12 -20.46 -12.34
N PRO A 63 9.79 -20.58 -12.10
CA PRO A 63 8.80 -20.70 -13.18
C PRO A 63 8.78 -19.55 -14.20
N LEU A 64 9.26 -18.38 -13.80
CA LEU A 64 9.38 -17.21 -14.68
C LEU A 64 10.74 -17.14 -15.40
N ALA A 65 11.80 -17.76 -14.87
CA ALA A 65 13.15 -17.61 -15.40
C ALA A 65 13.28 -18.07 -16.86
N GLY A 66 13.94 -17.24 -17.67
CA GLY A 66 14.14 -17.50 -19.10
C GLY A 66 12.85 -17.50 -19.93
N ARG A 67 11.69 -17.11 -19.36
CA ARG A 67 10.42 -17.07 -20.09
C ARG A 67 10.20 -15.70 -20.72
N LYS A 68 9.64 -15.69 -21.93
CA LYS A 68 8.98 -14.51 -22.49
C LYS A 68 7.79 -14.18 -21.60
N LEU A 69 7.81 -13.00 -20.97
CA LEU A 69 6.74 -12.53 -20.12
C LEU A 69 5.84 -11.58 -20.92
N ILE A 70 4.53 -11.81 -20.87
CA ILE A 70 3.54 -10.90 -21.47
C ILE A 70 2.53 -10.58 -20.40
N ILE A 71 2.38 -9.29 -20.08
CA ILE A 71 1.23 -8.80 -19.31
C ILE A 71 0.21 -8.19 -20.27
N SER A 72 -1.07 -8.35 -19.94
CA SER A 72 -2.17 -7.68 -20.62
C SER A 72 -2.99 -6.92 -19.57
N VAL A 73 -3.21 -5.62 -19.74
CA VAL A 73 -4.01 -4.83 -18.80
C VAL A 73 -5.47 -4.95 -19.21
N GLU A 74 -6.28 -5.69 -18.44
CA GLU A 74 -7.63 -6.09 -18.80
C GLU A 74 -8.64 -5.80 -17.67
N GLN A 75 -9.93 -5.88 -17.99
CA GLN A 75 -11.04 -5.76 -17.02
C GLN A 75 -10.89 -4.55 -16.07
N CYS A 76 -10.73 -3.36 -16.65
CA CYS A 76 -10.44 -2.14 -15.90
C CYS A 76 -11.72 -1.46 -15.40
N GLY A 77 -12.22 -1.91 -14.26
CA GLY A 77 -13.37 -1.32 -13.58
C GLY A 77 -13.02 -0.04 -12.80
N GLU A 78 -13.99 0.47 -12.05
CA GLU A 78 -13.80 1.63 -11.18
C GLU A 78 -12.93 1.33 -9.96
N GLN A 79 -12.98 0.10 -9.46
CA GLN A 79 -12.31 -0.32 -8.23
C GLN A 79 -11.36 -1.50 -8.41
N GLU A 80 -11.41 -2.20 -9.54
CA GLU A 80 -10.56 -3.35 -9.80
C GLU A 80 -9.99 -3.30 -11.22
N ILE A 81 -8.71 -3.65 -11.38
CA ILE A 81 -8.05 -3.90 -12.66
C ILE A 81 -7.41 -5.29 -12.57
N ARG A 82 -7.56 -6.09 -13.62
CA ARG A 82 -6.97 -7.44 -13.69
C ARG A 82 -5.92 -7.49 -14.78
N ILE A 83 -4.75 -7.99 -14.44
CA ILE A 83 -3.58 -7.98 -15.31
C ILE A 83 -3.08 -9.42 -15.45
N PRO A 84 -3.60 -10.21 -16.40
CA PRO A 84 -3.06 -11.53 -16.70
C PRO A 84 -1.57 -11.46 -17.03
N LEU A 85 -0.80 -12.38 -16.45
CA LEU A 85 0.62 -12.60 -16.72
C LEU A 85 0.78 -13.96 -17.39
N GLN A 86 1.27 -13.93 -18.63
CA GLN A 86 1.69 -15.11 -19.37
C GLN A 86 3.22 -15.26 -19.29
N ALA A 87 3.70 -16.44 -18.90
CA ALA A 87 5.10 -16.81 -18.86
C ALA A 87 5.35 -18.01 -19.79
N GLY A 88 5.82 -17.76 -21.01
CA GLY A 88 5.82 -18.77 -22.06
C GLY A 88 4.39 -19.23 -22.36
N GLU A 89 4.09 -20.51 -22.18
CA GLU A 89 2.73 -21.05 -22.35
C GLU A 89 1.87 -20.97 -21.07
N ASP A 90 2.48 -20.68 -19.92
CA ASP A 90 1.81 -20.63 -18.63
C ASP A 90 1.02 -19.32 -18.48
N LYS A 91 -0.31 -19.42 -18.43
CA LYS A 91 -1.25 -18.29 -18.29
C LYS A 91 -1.97 -18.31 -16.93
N SER A 92 -1.41 -19.00 -15.95
CA SER A 92 -2.09 -19.28 -14.69
C SER A 92 -2.25 -18.08 -13.78
N ARG A 93 -1.47 -17.00 -13.98
CA ARG A 93 -1.42 -15.88 -13.04
C ARG A 93 -2.16 -14.67 -13.55
N THR A 94 -2.88 -14.02 -12.64
CA THR A 94 -3.44 -12.68 -12.87
C THR A 94 -3.12 -11.81 -11.67
N TRP A 95 -2.47 -10.68 -11.88
CA TRP A 95 -2.38 -9.64 -10.85
C TRP A 95 -3.70 -8.89 -10.77
N ILE A 96 -4.12 -8.55 -9.56
CA ILE A 96 -5.37 -7.86 -9.30
C ILE A 96 -5.05 -6.64 -8.47
N LEU A 97 -5.30 -5.45 -9.03
CA LEU A 97 -5.22 -4.18 -8.33
C LEU A 97 -6.62 -3.79 -7.88
N THR A 98 -6.82 -3.61 -6.58
CA THR A 98 -8.09 -3.16 -6.01
C THR A 98 -7.92 -1.82 -5.31
N LEU A 99 -8.69 -0.81 -5.72
CA LEU A 99 -8.78 0.49 -5.08
C LEU A 99 -10.00 0.55 -4.16
N SER A 100 -9.79 0.97 -2.91
CA SER A 100 -10.83 1.13 -1.90
C SER A 100 -10.58 2.39 -1.06
N PRO A 101 -11.54 2.82 -0.21
CA PRO A 101 -11.30 3.93 0.73
C PRO A 101 -10.10 3.70 1.67
N LYS A 102 -9.76 2.44 1.96
CA LYS A 102 -8.61 2.05 2.80
C LYS A 102 -7.28 2.15 2.04
N GLY A 103 -7.32 2.26 0.71
CA GLY A 103 -6.15 2.34 -0.15
C GLY A 103 -6.16 1.35 -1.31
N LEU A 104 -4.98 1.16 -1.87
CA LEU A 104 -4.68 0.23 -2.97
C LEU A 104 -4.17 -1.11 -2.43
N LEU A 105 -4.69 -2.20 -2.97
CA LEU A 105 -4.28 -3.57 -2.68
C LEU A 105 -3.82 -4.25 -3.96
N LEU A 106 -2.66 -4.90 -3.92
CA LEU A 106 -2.18 -5.79 -4.97
C LEU A 106 -2.31 -7.24 -4.50
N LYS A 107 -3.01 -8.05 -5.27
CA LYS A 107 -3.11 -9.51 -5.11
C LYS A 107 -2.67 -10.22 -6.37
N HIS A 108 -2.41 -11.52 -6.27
CA HIS A 108 -2.33 -12.41 -7.41
C HIS A 108 -3.33 -13.55 -7.24
N ASP A 109 -3.93 -13.98 -8.35
CA ASP A 109 -4.81 -15.13 -8.45
C ASP A 109 -4.17 -16.17 -9.37
N HIS A 110 -4.15 -17.43 -8.93
CA HIS A 110 -3.54 -18.55 -9.65
C HIS A 110 -4.63 -19.54 -10.05
N ARG A 111 -4.76 -19.82 -11.34
CA ARG A 111 -5.71 -20.79 -11.91
C ARG A 111 -4.98 -21.76 -12.82
N HIS A 112 -5.25 -23.06 -12.67
CA HIS A 112 -4.59 -24.13 -13.42
C HIS A 112 -5.43 -24.57 -14.62
#